data_AF-A0ABD3T923-F1
#
_entry.id   AF-A0ABD3T923-F1
#
_cell.length_a   1.000
_cell.length_b   1.000
_cell.length_c   1.000
_cell.angle_alpha   90.00
_cell.angle_beta   90.00
_cell.angle_gamma   90.00
#
_symmetry.space_group_name_H-M   'P 1'
#
loop_
_entity.id
_entity.type
_entity.pdbx_description
1 polymer ?
#
loop_
_entity_poly.entity_id
_entity_poly.type
_entity_poly.pdbx_seq_one_letter_code
_entity_poly.pdbx_strand_id
1 'polypeptide(L)'
;MSLYFTQAADKEPDRRQPITMALTKSQCEEIFKKYAGADKLLSPQELKAAIKSFAKTKNMSNNEIDKLVVSCFQGMDQDGDQKITLAEFMNDMTKPSRRQKMEETFKKWDKDGSGYLNTSELKKAIMESADEKTADEIIKKINDDHVTLDEFMAIVN
;
A
#
# COMPACT_ATOMS: atom_id res chain seq x y z
N MET A 1 -40.87 22.98 2.29
CA MET A 1 -40.72 22.06 1.15
C MET A 1 -39.72 22.68 0.18
N SER A 2 -38.46 22.25 0.27
CA SER A 2 -37.50 22.16 -0.85
C SER A 2 -36.18 21.66 -0.28
N LEU A 3 -35.80 20.48 -0.77
CA LEU A 3 -34.61 19.72 -0.44
C LEU A 3 -33.40 20.39 -1.10
N TYR A 4 -32.35 20.65 -0.32
CA TYR A 4 -31.00 20.87 -0.86
C TYR A 4 -30.10 19.77 -0.34
N PHE A 5 -29.93 18.76 -1.20
CA PHE A 5 -28.79 17.85 -1.22
C PHE A 5 -27.64 18.62 -1.88
N THR A 6 -26.44 18.62 -1.29
CA THR A 6 -25.12 18.52 -1.97
C THR A 6 -23.98 18.96 -1.03
N GLN A 7 -23.21 17.97 -0.60
CA GLN A 7 -21.74 17.93 -0.53
C GLN A 7 -20.99 19.16 0.03
N ALA A 8 -20.46 19.02 1.24
CA ALA A 8 -19.18 19.61 1.62
C ALA A 8 -18.35 18.52 2.31
N ALA A 9 -17.65 17.74 1.49
CA ALA A 9 -16.56 16.91 1.95
C ALA A 9 -15.37 17.85 2.23
N ASP A 10 -15.28 18.30 3.48
CA ASP A 10 -14.09 18.96 4.01
C ASP A 10 -13.00 17.88 4.14
N LYS A 11 -12.30 17.65 3.03
CA LYS A 11 -11.06 16.87 3.01
C LYS A 11 -9.92 17.85 3.16
N GLU A 12 -9.63 18.22 4.40
CA GLU A 12 -8.38 18.86 4.75
C GLU A 12 -7.22 17.89 4.44
N PRO A 13 -6.23 18.28 3.61
CA PRO A 13 -5.11 17.42 3.26
C PRO A 13 -3.98 17.62 4.28
N ASP A 14 -4.11 17.02 5.47
CA ASP A 14 -3.01 17.07 6.43
C ASP A 14 -1.87 16.17 5.99
N ARG A 15 -0.76 16.84 5.68
CA ARG A 15 0.51 16.30 5.23
C ARG A 15 1.23 15.61 6.39
N ARG A 16 0.90 14.34 6.61
CA ARG A 16 1.90 13.37 7.11
C ARG A 16 1.82 12.13 6.25
N GLN A 17 2.46 12.21 5.09
CA GLN A 17 2.87 10.99 4.40
C GLN A 17 3.93 10.34 5.30
N PRO A 18 3.68 9.17 5.93
CA PRO A 18 4.81 8.38 6.37
C PRO A 18 5.68 8.10 5.13
N ILE A 19 6.99 7.99 5.33
CA ILE A 19 7.94 7.62 4.28
C ILE A 19 7.66 6.16 3.89
N THR A 20 6.55 5.90 3.23
CA THR A 20 6.25 4.65 2.56
C THR A 20 6.30 4.99 1.08
N MET A 21 7.16 4.28 0.36
CA MET A 21 7.39 4.45 -1.06
C MET A 21 6.20 3.88 -1.85
N ALA A 22 4.98 4.23 -1.46
CA ALA A 22 3.74 3.83 -2.11
C ALA A 22 3.53 4.73 -3.33
N LEU A 23 4.16 4.37 -4.46
CA LEU A 23 3.75 4.91 -5.74
C LEU A 23 2.27 4.59 -5.93
N THR A 24 1.45 5.61 -6.14
CA THR A 24 0.02 5.40 -6.39
C THR A 24 -0.15 4.69 -7.73
N LYS A 25 -1.26 3.96 -7.90
CA LYS A 25 -1.60 3.28 -9.16
C LYS A 25 -1.43 4.20 -10.38
N SER A 26 -1.84 5.47 -10.25
CA SER A 26 -1.69 6.49 -11.27
C SER A 26 -0.23 6.82 -11.60
N GLN A 27 0.65 6.92 -10.60
CA GLN A 27 2.07 7.17 -10.82
C GLN A 27 2.76 5.97 -11.47
N CYS A 28 2.41 4.75 -11.04
CA CYS A 28 2.89 3.53 -11.67
C CYS A 28 2.47 3.44 -13.15
N GLU A 29 1.22 3.76 -13.49
CA GLU A 29 0.77 3.81 -14.88
C GLU A 29 1.48 4.88 -15.72
N GLU A 30 1.75 6.04 -15.14
CA GLU A 30 2.41 7.13 -15.86
C GLU A 30 3.86 6.76 -16.18
N ILE A 31 4.58 6.18 -15.21
CA ILE A 31 5.92 5.63 -15.42
C ILE A 31 5.86 4.49 -16.45
N PHE A 32 4.93 3.55 -16.29
CA PHE A 32 4.77 2.44 -17.21
C PHE A 32 4.54 2.94 -18.63
N LYS A 33 3.60 3.87 -18.87
CA LYS A 33 3.34 4.42 -20.21
C LYS A 33 4.50 5.24 -20.77
N LYS A 34 5.30 5.86 -19.90
CA LYS A 34 6.44 6.68 -20.30
C LYS A 34 7.66 5.84 -20.72
N TYR A 35 7.83 4.67 -20.10
CA TYR A 35 8.99 3.81 -20.33
C TYR A 35 8.67 2.52 -21.11
N ALA A 36 7.43 2.06 -21.13
CA ALA A 36 7.02 0.91 -21.95
C ALA A 36 7.03 1.31 -23.43
N GLY A 37 7.73 0.51 -24.24
CA GLY A 37 7.80 0.67 -25.68
C GLY A 37 6.49 0.35 -26.40
N ALA A 38 6.58 0.22 -27.73
CA ALA A 38 5.43 -0.08 -28.60
C ALA A 38 4.69 -1.38 -28.23
N ASP A 39 5.38 -2.31 -27.58
CA ASP A 39 4.87 -3.60 -27.12
C ASP A 39 3.94 -3.46 -25.89
N LYS A 40 3.88 -2.29 -25.24
CA LYS A 40 3.21 -2.06 -23.94
C LYS A 40 3.73 -2.97 -22.83
N LEU A 41 4.99 -3.37 -22.93
CA LEU A 41 5.71 -4.18 -21.95
C LEU A 41 6.93 -3.40 -21.47
N LEU A 42 7.33 -3.64 -20.23
CA LEU A 42 8.54 -3.08 -19.63
C LEU A 42 9.65 -4.14 -19.66
N SER A 43 10.60 -3.95 -20.57
CA SER A 43 11.84 -4.74 -20.60
C SER A 43 12.72 -4.36 -19.41
N PRO A 44 13.66 -5.22 -18.97
CA PRO A 44 14.57 -4.90 -17.85
C PRO A 44 15.39 -3.63 -18.09
N GLN A 45 15.66 -3.30 -19.36
CA GLN A 45 16.33 -2.06 -19.76
C GLN A 45 15.43 -0.81 -19.55
N GLU A 46 14.14 -0.92 -19.85
CA GLU A 46 13.16 0.15 -19.69
C GLU A 46 12.82 0.35 -18.22
N LEU A 47 12.65 -0.74 -17.46
CA LEU A 47 12.50 -0.70 -16.00
C LEU A 47 13.74 -0.07 -15.34
N LYS A 48 14.95 -0.40 -15.81
CA LYS A 48 16.19 0.25 -15.37
C LYS A 48 16.21 1.74 -15.67
N ALA A 49 15.74 2.18 -16.84
CA ALA A 49 15.65 3.60 -17.17
C ALA A 49 14.64 4.35 -16.27
N ALA A 50 13.50 3.70 -15.98
CA ALA A 50 12.48 4.21 -15.06
C ALA A 50 13.02 4.36 -13.63
N ILE A 51 13.55 3.27 -13.06
CA ILE A 51 14.12 3.25 -11.72
C ILE A 51 15.31 4.20 -11.64
N LYS A 52 16.18 4.26 -12.66
CA LYS A 52 17.32 5.19 -12.70
C LYS A 52 16.88 6.65 -12.70
N SER A 53 15.80 7.00 -13.40
CA SER A 53 15.28 8.37 -13.40
C SER A 53 14.70 8.74 -12.03
N PHE A 54 14.03 7.82 -11.35
CA PHE A 54 13.56 8.00 -9.98
C PHE A 54 14.70 8.06 -8.96
N ALA A 55 15.68 7.18 -9.10
CA ALA A 55 16.81 7.03 -8.21
C ALA A 55 17.82 8.19 -8.33
N LYS A 56 17.93 8.80 -9.51
CA LYS A 56 18.72 10.03 -9.73
C LYS A 56 18.19 11.19 -8.89
N THR A 57 16.87 11.30 -8.73
CA THR A 57 16.24 12.29 -7.83
C THR A 57 16.57 12.05 -6.35
N LYS A 58 16.92 10.80 -5.98
CA LYS A 58 17.29 10.41 -4.62
C LYS A 58 18.80 10.21 -4.41
N ASN A 59 19.65 10.65 -5.34
CA ASN A 59 21.12 10.57 -5.20
C ASN A 59 21.67 9.14 -5.00
N MET A 60 21.00 8.13 -5.56
CA MET A 60 21.35 6.72 -5.40
C MET A 60 22.41 6.27 -6.42
N SER A 61 23.33 5.39 -5.99
CA SER A 61 24.44 4.89 -6.82
C SER A 61 23.99 3.88 -7.88
N ASN A 62 24.68 3.81 -9.03
CA ASN A 62 24.35 2.86 -10.12
C ASN A 62 24.27 1.39 -9.64
N ASN A 63 25.09 0.98 -8.68
CA ASN A 63 25.08 -0.37 -8.12
C ASN A 63 23.78 -0.68 -7.34
N GLU A 64 23.28 0.29 -6.59
CA GLU A 64 22.01 0.18 -5.85
C GLU A 64 20.83 0.11 -6.82
N ILE A 65 20.88 0.92 -7.89
CA ILE A 65 19.89 0.91 -8.95
C ILE A 65 19.86 -0.45 -9.65
N ASP A 66 21.02 -1.03 -9.96
CA ASP A 66 21.11 -2.33 -10.62
C ASP A 66 20.51 -3.44 -9.75
N LYS A 67 20.85 -3.44 -8.44
CA LYS A 67 20.26 -4.37 -7.47
C LYS A 67 18.74 -4.20 -7.34
N LEU A 68 18.24 -2.96 -7.28
CA LEU A 68 16.80 -2.68 -7.22
C LEU A 68 16.08 -3.14 -8.48
N VAL A 69 16.66 -2.90 -9.65
CA VAL A 69 16.10 -3.38 -10.91
C VAL A 69 16.02 -4.89 -10.90
N VAL A 70 17.11 -5.59 -10.59
CA VAL A 70 17.11 -7.06 -10.54
C VAL A 70 16.10 -7.57 -9.51
N SER A 71 16.05 -6.97 -8.32
CA SER A 71 15.15 -7.41 -7.26
C SER A 71 13.67 -7.15 -7.59
N CYS A 72 13.32 -5.99 -8.16
CA CYS A 72 11.95 -5.73 -8.63
C CYS A 72 11.61 -6.63 -9.82
N PHE A 73 12.55 -6.79 -10.75
CA PHE A 73 12.34 -7.59 -11.94
C PHE A 73 12.09 -9.05 -11.60
N GLN A 74 12.89 -9.66 -10.73
CA GLN A 74 12.69 -11.04 -10.26
C GLN A 74 11.40 -11.24 -9.45
N GLY A 75 10.91 -10.21 -8.76
CA GLY A 75 9.63 -10.26 -8.04
C GLY A 75 8.41 -10.10 -8.95
N MET A 76 8.57 -9.34 -10.04
CA MET A 76 7.52 -8.97 -10.98
C MET A 76 7.39 -9.93 -12.16
N ASP A 77 8.50 -10.38 -12.76
CA ASP A 77 8.58 -11.31 -13.91
C ASP A 77 8.24 -12.72 -13.43
N GLN A 78 6.95 -13.02 -13.37
CA GLN A 78 6.46 -14.29 -12.83
C GLN A 78 6.47 -15.40 -13.88
N ASP A 79 6.35 -15.04 -15.16
CA ASP A 79 6.35 -15.98 -16.28
C ASP A 79 7.73 -16.19 -16.93
N GLY A 80 8.71 -15.35 -16.59
CA GLY A 80 10.09 -15.51 -17.02
C GLY A 80 10.32 -15.14 -18.49
N ASP A 81 9.40 -14.39 -19.11
CA ASP A 81 9.54 -13.91 -20.49
C ASP A 81 10.56 -12.78 -20.63
N GLN A 82 11.18 -12.38 -19.52
CA GLN A 82 12.10 -11.25 -19.44
C GLN A 82 11.44 -9.93 -19.87
N LYS A 83 10.14 -9.81 -19.65
CA LYS A 83 9.38 -8.57 -19.77
C LYS A 83 8.43 -8.45 -18.59
N ILE A 84 7.97 -7.24 -18.33
CA ILE A 84 7.04 -6.97 -17.24
C ILE A 84 5.77 -6.42 -17.89
N THR A 85 4.69 -7.19 -17.83
CA THR A 85 3.39 -6.73 -18.29
C THR A 85 2.82 -5.66 -17.35
N LEU A 86 1.88 -4.83 -17.83
CA LEU A 86 1.17 -3.87 -16.97
C LEU A 86 0.52 -4.59 -15.77
N ALA A 87 0.02 -5.81 -16.01
CA ALA A 87 -0.60 -6.63 -14.99
C ALA A 87 0.41 -7.05 -13.92
N GLU A 88 1.61 -7.51 -14.29
CA GLU A 88 2.68 -7.86 -13.36
C GLU A 88 3.24 -6.65 -12.62
N PHE A 89 3.47 -5.54 -13.34
CA PHE A 89 3.93 -4.29 -12.76
C PHE A 89 2.93 -3.78 -11.73
N MET A 90 1.63 -3.81 -12.05
CA MET A 90 0.60 -3.49 -11.06
C MET A 90 0.55 -4.54 -9.97
N ASN A 91 0.61 -5.84 -10.25
CA ASN A 91 0.48 -6.87 -9.23
C ASN A 91 1.57 -6.75 -8.15
N ASP A 92 2.78 -6.38 -8.53
CA ASP A 92 3.87 -6.17 -7.58
C ASP A 92 3.86 -4.78 -6.93
N MET A 93 3.64 -3.70 -7.70
CA MET A 93 3.58 -2.34 -7.15
C MET A 93 2.31 -2.04 -6.36
N THR A 94 1.21 -2.73 -6.67
CA THR A 94 -0.08 -2.62 -5.97
C THR A 94 -0.31 -3.76 -5.01
N LYS A 95 0.60 -4.75 -4.89
CA LYS A 95 0.60 -5.71 -3.79
C LYS A 95 0.66 -4.88 -2.52
N PRO A 96 -0.45 -4.78 -1.76
CA PRO A 96 -0.39 -4.06 -0.51
C PRO A 96 0.57 -4.88 0.35
N SER A 97 1.65 -4.24 0.81
CA SER A 97 2.45 -4.81 1.88
C SER A 97 1.49 -5.23 2.99
N ARG A 98 1.78 -6.30 3.74
CA ARG A 98 0.95 -6.71 4.88
C ARG A 98 0.58 -5.50 5.75
N ARG A 99 1.54 -4.59 5.92
CA ARG A 99 1.39 -3.27 6.54
C ARG A 99 0.27 -2.42 5.92
N GLN A 100 0.29 -2.18 4.60
CA GLN A 100 -0.76 -1.43 3.90
C GLN A 100 -2.12 -2.11 3.96
N LYS A 101 -2.17 -3.43 3.86
CA LYS A 101 -3.44 -4.17 3.95
C LYS A 101 -4.05 -4.02 5.36
N MET A 102 -3.21 -4.08 6.39
CA MET A 102 -3.63 -3.80 7.77
C MET A 102 -4.00 -2.32 7.96
N GLU A 103 -3.28 -1.37 7.36
CA GLU A 103 -3.62 0.07 7.40
C GLU A 103 -4.97 0.39 6.76
N GLU A 104 -5.25 -0.17 5.59
CA GLU A 104 -6.55 -0.01 4.92
C GLU A 104 -7.66 -0.66 5.72
N THR A 105 -7.40 -1.84 6.29
CA THR A 105 -8.36 -2.51 7.17
C THR A 105 -8.62 -1.67 8.42
N PHE A 106 -7.58 -1.21 9.09
CA PHE A 106 -7.66 -0.34 10.27
C PHE A 106 -8.45 0.93 9.96
N LYS A 107 -8.16 1.60 8.84
CA LYS A 107 -8.85 2.82 8.42
C LYS A 107 -10.29 2.58 7.96
N LYS A 108 -10.60 1.40 7.42
CA LYS A 108 -11.98 0.99 7.11
C LYS A 108 -12.80 0.78 8.38
N TRP A 109 -12.16 0.37 9.47
CA TRP A 109 -12.79 0.07 10.75
C TRP A 109 -12.90 1.25 11.70
N ASP A 110 -11.96 2.19 11.64
CA ASP A 110 -12.01 3.46 12.34
C ASP A 110 -13.12 4.34 11.71
N LYS A 111 -14.33 4.20 12.24
CA LYS A 111 -15.53 4.89 11.72
C LYS A 111 -15.53 6.36 12.10
N ASP A 112 -14.92 6.68 13.23
CA ASP A 112 -14.87 8.02 13.80
C ASP A 112 -13.75 8.88 13.20
N GLY A 113 -12.80 8.27 12.48
CA GLY A 113 -11.63 8.93 11.92
C GLY A 113 -10.62 9.36 13.00
N SER A 114 -10.67 8.74 14.17
CA SER A 114 -9.90 9.15 15.36
C SER A 114 -8.40 8.82 15.25
N GLY A 115 -8.05 7.85 14.40
CA GLY A 115 -6.70 7.29 14.28
C GLY A 115 -6.45 6.10 15.22
N TYR A 116 -7.47 5.67 15.96
CA TYR A 116 -7.44 4.58 16.93
C TYR A 116 -8.68 3.68 16.76
N LEU A 117 -8.53 2.38 16.97
CA LEU A 117 -9.67 1.46 17.04
C LEU A 117 -10.08 1.29 18.50
N ASN A 118 -11.35 1.55 18.81
CA ASN A 118 -11.88 1.18 20.11
C ASN A 118 -12.13 -0.34 20.21
N THR A 119 -12.33 -0.84 21.43
CA THR A 119 -12.58 -2.27 21.68
C THR A 119 -13.72 -2.86 20.84
N SER A 120 -14.76 -2.07 20.53
CA SER A 120 -15.88 -2.51 19.70
C SER A 120 -15.54 -2.58 18.20
N GLU A 121 -14.79 -1.61 17.67
CA GLU A 121 -14.33 -1.56 16.29
C GLU A 121 -13.24 -2.60 16.04
N LEU A 122 -12.30 -2.72 16.97
CA LEU A 122 -11.25 -3.74 16.95
C LEU A 122 -11.86 -5.15 16.93
N LYS A 123 -12.87 -5.42 17.77
CA LYS A 123 -13.55 -6.72 17.77
C LYS A 123 -14.06 -7.09 16.38
N LYS A 124 -14.73 -6.14 15.72
CA LYS A 124 -15.24 -6.34 14.36
C LYS A 124 -14.11 -6.49 13.35
N ALA A 125 -13.03 -5.71 13.49
CA ALA A 125 -11.87 -5.77 12.62
C ALA A 125 -11.17 -7.12 12.65
N ILE A 126 -10.97 -7.66 13.86
CA ILE A 126 -10.35 -8.96 14.08
C ILE A 126 -11.30 -10.06 13.64
N MET A 127 -12.61 -9.99 13.95
CA MET A 127 -13.58 -10.99 13.48
C MET A 127 -13.70 -11.09 11.96
N GLU A 128 -13.45 -10.01 11.21
CA GLU A 128 -13.45 -10.05 9.74
C GLU A 128 -12.14 -10.62 9.17
N SER A 129 -11.07 -10.68 9.97
CA SER A 129 -9.72 -11.08 9.55
C SER A 129 -9.23 -12.39 10.19
N ALA A 130 -9.81 -12.81 11.31
CA ALA A 130 -9.43 -13.93 12.17
C ALA A 130 -10.65 -14.49 12.92
N ASP A 131 -10.51 -15.68 13.51
CA ASP A 131 -11.58 -16.35 14.27
C ASP A 131 -12.02 -15.61 15.54
N GLU A 132 -13.27 -15.84 15.95
CA GLU A 132 -13.87 -15.27 17.17
C GLU A 132 -13.05 -15.52 18.43
N LYS A 133 -12.43 -16.70 18.56
CA LYS A 133 -11.52 -17.01 19.68
C LYS A 133 -10.31 -16.08 19.72
N THR A 134 -9.73 -15.80 18.56
CA THR A 134 -8.58 -14.90 18.44
C THR A 134 -8.99 -13.47 18.78
N ALA A 135 -10.18 -13.03 18.34
CA ALA A 135 -10.72 -11.73 18.72
C ALA A 135 -10.93 -11.59 20.24
N ASP A 136 -11.49 -12.60 20.91
CA ASP A 136 -11.74 -12.55 22.36
C ASP A 136 -10.43 -12.53 23.17
N GLU A 137 -9.43 -13.32 22.75
CA GLU A 137 -8.09 -13.33 23.35
C GLU A 137 -7.38 -11.99 23.20
N ILE A 138 -7.51 -11.36 22.03
CA ILE A 138 -6.90 -10.06 21.74
C ILE A 138 -7.56 -8.96 22.57
N ILE A 139 -8.89 -8.93 22.62
CA ILE A 139 -9.63 -7.93 23.41
C ILE A 139 -9.35 -8.11 24.90
N LYS A 140 -9.12 -9.33 25.38
CA LYS A 140 -8.69 -9.57 26.76
C LYS A 140 -7.27 -9.09 27.04
N LYS A 141 -6.38 -9.17 26.06
CA LYS A 141 -4.99 -8.69 26.19
C LYS A 141 -4.88 -7.18 26.13
N ILE A 142 -5.80 -6.54 25.41
CA ILE A 142 -5.86 -5.09 25.29
C ILE A 142 -6.65 -4.55 26.47
N ASN A 143 -5.96 -3.84 27.35
CA ASN A 143 -6.58 -3.14 28.47
C ASN A 143 -6.82 -1.65 28.18
N ASP A 144 -6.57 -1.23 26.93
CA ASP A 144 -6.70 0.14 26.47
C ASP A 144 -7.93 0.28 25.55
N ASP A 145 -8.60 1.42 25.65
CA ASP A 145 -9.76 1.71 24.81
C ASP A 145 -9.34 2.26 23.43
N HIS A 146 -8.05 2.55 23.21
CA HIS A 146 -7.53 3.11 21.97
C HIS A 146 -6.38 2.26 21.43
N VAL A 147 -6.67 1.41 20.45
CA VAL A 147 -5.68 0.54 19.83
C VAL A 147 -5.08 1.23 18.63
N THR A 148 -3.76 1.39 18.64
CA THR A 148 -3.03 1.94 17.50
C THR A 148 -2.80 0.88 16.42
N LEU A 149 -2.53 1.33 15.19
CA LEU A 149 -2.14 0.46 14.09
C LEU A 149 -0.93 -0.42 14.41
N ASP A 150 0.05 0.12 15.13
CA ASP A 150 1.28 -0.60 15.48
C ASP A 150 0.98 -1.73 16.47
N GLU A 151 0.15 -1.45 17.48
CA GLU A 151 -0.35 -2.47 18.40
C GLU A 151 -1.20 -3.52 17.67
N PHE A 152 -2.09 -3.10 16.78
CA PHE A 152 -2.89 -4.01 15.96
C PHE A 152 -2.01 -4.96 15.14
N MET A 153 -0.94 -4.46 14.52
CA MET A 153 0.00 -5.29 13.78
C MET A 153 0.81 -6.23 14.68
N ALA A 154 1.26 -5.75 15.84
CA ALA A 154 2.00 -6.55 16.80
C ALA A 154 1.16 -7.71 17.34
N ILE A 155 -0.16 -7.56 17.35
CA ILE A 155 -1.11 -8.55 17.86
C ILE A 155 -1.53 -9.56 16.79
N VAL A 156 -1.64 -9.14 15.53
CA VAL A 156 -2.07 -10.00 14.40
C VAL A 156 -0.92 -10.83 13.81
N ASN A 157 0.34 -10.53 14.16
CA ASN A 157 1.54 -11.24 13.68
C ASN A 157 2.05 -12.29 14.66
#